data_AF-A0A948FEA4-F1
#
_entry.id   AF-A0A948FEA4-F1
#
_cell.length_a   1.000
_cell.length_b   1.000
_cell.length_c   1.000
_cell.angle_alpha   90.00
_cell.angle_beta   90.00
_cell.angle_gamma   90.00
#
_symmetry.space_group_name_H-M   'P 1'
#
loop_
_entity.id
_entity.type
_entity.pdbx_description
1 polymer ?
#
loop_
_entity_poly.entity_id
_entity_poly.type
_entity_poly.pdbx_seq_one_letter_code
_entity_poly.pdbx_strand_id
1 'polypeptide(L)'
;MKNLQTKIHKLQTNGGGFTLIELLVVISIIGVLSSVVMVNVNKASMKARDARRMSDLKTIQQAIEFYYDNHGYYPVCSSGVYIDNGINDCLSVALIADGVIPIVPVDPLYGKDGVGAGGQDYQYYSTGSGNEYAIRSIFEGEPLKQNADYPNGSACDSGIYPTCSWYGTCVYRGYNPAGCDGLTQAYGSEY
;
A
#
# COMPACT_ATOMS: atom_id res chain seq x y z
N MET A 1 -62.33 58.14 8.52
CA MET A 1 -61.49 57.44 9.53
C MET A 1 -60.15 57.11 8.89
N LYS A 2 -59.07 57.56 9.56
CA LYS A 2 -57.66 57.11 9.48
C LYS A 2 -56.86 57.36 8.18
N ASN A 3 -56.05 58.42 8.23
CA ASN A 3 -54.83 58.63 7.45
C ASN A 3 -53.81 57.52 7.78
N LEU A 4 -53.37 56.75 6.78
CA LEU A 4 -52.22 55.85 6.89
C LEU A 4 -51.00 56.54 6.27
N GLN A 5 -50.18 57.17 7.11
CA GLN A 5 -48.85 57.65 6.72
C GLN A 5 -47.90 56.45 6.75
N THR A 6 -47.62 55.86 5.59
CA THR A 6 -46.69 54.74 5.45
C THR A 6 -45.26 55.24 5.64
N LYS A 7 -44.69 55.02 6.82
CA LYS A 7 -43.32 55.40 7.17
C LYS A 7 -42.34 54.42 6.52
N ILE A 8 -41.74 54.81 5.40
CA ILE A 8 -40.71 54.01 4.72
C ILE A 8 -39.44 54.04 5.57
N HIS A 9 -39.10 52.92 6.21
CA HIS A 9 -37.82 52.74 6.90
C HIS A 9 -36.70 52.58 5.85
N LYS A 10 -35.80 53.57 5.75
CA LYS A 10 -34.54 53.45 5.02
C LYS A 10 -33.72 52.31 5.65
N LEU A 11 -33.47 51.25 4.89
CA LEU A 11 -32.46 50.25 5.24
C LEU A 11 -31.09 50.91 5.04
N GLN A 12 -30.49 51.42 6.13
CA GLN A 12 -29.09 51.85 6.12
C GLN A 12 -28.19 50.65 5.86
N THR A 13 -27.72 50.50 4.64
CA THR A 13 -26.64 49.56 4.31
C THR A 13 -25.35 50.15 4.86
N ASN A 14 -24.88 49.64 6.02
CA ASN A 14 -23.54 49.91 6.52
C ASN A 14 -22.53 49.30 5.55
N GLY A 15 -22.15 50.05 4.53
CA GLY A 15 -21.12 49.68 3.55
C GLY A 15 -19.73 49.79 4.18
N GLY A 16 -19.37 48.83 5.02
CA GLY A 16 -17.99 48.65 5.48
C GLY A 16 -17.18 47.97 4.36
N GLY A 17 -16.25 48.70 3.75
CA GLY A 17 -15.27 48.13 2.83
C GLY A 17 -14.18 47.39 3.59
N PHE A 18 -13.73 46.24 3.06
CA PHE A 18 -12.54 45.54 3.57
C PHE A 18 -11.30 46.40 3.39
N THR A 19 -10.46 46.46 4.41
CA THR A 19 -9.17 47.14 4.33
C THR A 19 -8.13 46.26 3.64
N LEU A 20 -7.17 46.87 2.95
CA LEU A 20 -6.06 46.14 2.32
C LEU A 20 -5.23 45.34 3.34
N ILE A 21 -5.11 45.87 4.56
CA ILE A 21 -4.39 45.21 5.64
C ILE A 21 -5.14 43.97 6.16
N GLU A 22 -6.48 44.01 6.23
CA GLU A 22 -7.28 42.83 6.60
C GLU A 22 -7.09 41.71 5.59
N LEU A 23 -7.10 42.01 4.30
CA LEU A 23 -6.87 40.98 3.27
C LEU A 23 -5.44 40.42 3.35
N LEU A 24 -4.44 41.28 3.62
CA LEU A 24 -3.03 40.90 3.72
C LEU A 24 -2.79 39.95 4.91
N VAL A 25 -3.41 40.22 6.05
CA VAL A 25 -3.30 39.34 7.24
C VAL A 25 -3.99 38.00 6.99
N VAL A 26 -5.11 37.97 6.27
CA VAL A 26 -5.83 36.71 5.99
C VAL A 26 -5.00 35.79 5.09
N ILE A 27 -4.44 36.30 3.99
CA ILE A 27 -3.63 35.47 3.09
C ILE A 27 -2.33 35.00 3.75
N SER A 28 -1.76 35.80 4.67
CA SER A 28 -0.56 35.39 5.40
C SER A 28 -0.86 34.24 6.37
N ILE A 29 -1.98 34.29 7.08
CA ILE A 29 -2.43 33.20 7.97
C ILE A 29 -2.74 31.93 7.15
N ILE A 30 -3.46 32.06 6.03
CA ILE A 30 -3.74 30.91 5.14
C ILE A 30 -2.44 30.30 4.61
N GLY A 31 -1.45 31.12 4.22
CA GLY A 31 -0.14 30.67 3.78
C GLY A 31 0.57 29.82 4.83
N VAL A 32 0.62 30.28 6.09
CA VAL A 32 1.23 29.53 7.19
C VAL A 32 0.47 28.22 7.45
N LEU A 33 -0.85 28.26 7.58
CA LEU A 33 -1.66 27.07 7.89
C LEU A 33 -1.60 26.02 6.77
N SER A 34 -1.65 26.45 5.51
CA SER A 34 -1.59 25.54 4.35
C SER A 34 -0.27 24.77 4.26
N SER A 35 0.86 25.40 4.61
CA SER A 35 2.17 24.73 4.60
C SER A 35 2.23 23.53 5.56
N VAL A 36 1.66 23.66 6.77
CA VAL A 36 1.63 22.60 7.79
C VAL A 36 0.68 21.48 7.39
N VAL A 37 -0.47 21.81 6.80
CA VAL A 37 -1.46 20.82 6.34
C VAL A 37 -0.89 19.93 5.24
N MET A 38 -0.15 20.49 4.28
CA MET A 38 0.39 19.75 3.14
C MET A 38 1.30 18.58 3.55
N VAL A 39 2.21 18.79 4.51
CA VAL A 39 3.13 17.75 4.99
C VAL A 39 2.38 16.61 5.67
N ASN A 40 1.32 16.93 6.42
CA ASN A 40 0.53 15.93 7.14
C ASN A 40 -0.31 15.06 6.19
N VAL A 41 -0.87 15.65 5.12
CA VAL A 41 -1.65 14.91 4.12
C VAL A 41 -0.80 13.87 3.39
N ASN A 42 0.45 14.20 3.05
CA ASN A 42 1.36 13.26 2.41
C ASN A 42 1.63 12.03 3.29
N LYS A 43 1.97 12.23 4.57
CA LYS A 43 2.19 11.14 5.54
C LYS A 43 0.94 10.27 5.75
N ALA A 44 -0.24 10.90 5.85
CA ALA A 44 -1.50 10.18 5.99
C ALA A 44 -1.80 9.32 4.75
N SER A 45 -1.50 9.83 3.56
CA SER A 45 -1.68 9.11 2.29
C SER A 45 -0.74 7.91 2.16
N MET A 46 0.53 8.06 2.55
CA MET A 46 1.50 6.95 2.60
C MET A 46 0.99 5.83 3.53
N LYS A 47 0.57 6.18 4.75
CA LYS A 47 0.03 5.21 5.72
C LYS A 47 -1.21 4.49 5.22
N ALA A 48 -2.10 5.19 4.51
CA ALA A 48 -3.30 4.59 3.92
C ALA A 48 -2.94 3.59 2.81
N ARG A 49 -1.94 3.91 1.98
CA ARG A 49 -1.42 2.98 0.97
C ARG A 49 -0.78 1.76 1.61
N ASP A 50 0.07 1.93 2.61
CA ASP A 50 0.70 0.80 3.32
C ASP A 50 -0.33 -0.12 4.00
N ALA A 51 -1.38 0.45 4.60
CA ALA A 51 -2.48 -0.34 5.14
C ALA A 51 -3.21 -1.16 4.06
N ARG A 52 -3.41 -0.55 2.88
CA ARG A 52 -3.94 -1.26 1.70
C ARG A 52 -2.99 -2.35 1.23
N ARG A 53 -1.68 -2.09 1.12
CA ARG A 53 -0.66 -3.09 0.77
C ARG A 53 -0.73 -4.33 1.64
N MET A 54 -0.83 -4.12 2.95
CA MET A 54 -0.97 -5.22 3.90
C MET A 54 -2.24 -6.06 3.67
N SER A 55 -3.37 -5.41 3.39
CA SER A 55 -4.63 -6.10 3.08
C SER A 55 -4.57 -6.85 1.75
N ASP A 56 -3.98 -6.23 0.74
CA ASP A 56 -3.83 -6.78 -0.61
C ASP A 56 -2.96 -8.04 -0.57
N LEU A 57 -1.79 -7.96 0.07
CA LEU A 57 -0.87 -9.10 0.21
C LEU A 57 -1.51 -10.28 0.94
N LYS A 58 -2.30 -10.02 2.00
CA LYS A 58 -3.06 -11.07 2.69
C LYS A 58 -4.09 -11.73 1.78
N THR A 59 -4.76 -10.94 0.95
CA THR A 59 -5.73 -11.45 -0.02
C THR A 59 -5.05 -12.34 -1.06
N ILE A 60 -3.90 -11.90 -1.57
CA ILE A 60 -3.09 -12.68 -2.52
C ILE A 60 -2.62 -13.98 -1.86
N GLN A 61 -2.08 -13.91 -0.65
CA GLN A 61 -1.63 -15.08 0.12
C GLN A 61 -2.76 -16.13 0.21
N GLN A 62 -3.96 -15.72 0.62
CA GLN A 62 -5.11 -16.63 0.72
C GLN A 62 -5.46 -17.30 -0.62
N ALA A 63 -5.40 -16.55 -1.72
CA ALA A 63 -5.64 -17.12 -3.05
C ALA A 63 -4.57 -18.14 -3.44
N ILE A 64 -3.30 -17.91 -3.08
CA ILE A 64 -2.21 -18.86 -3.30
C ILE A 64 -2.39 -20.14 -2.50
N GLU A 65 -2.81 -20.03 -1.23
CA GLU A 65 -3.12 -21.20 -0.41
C GLU A 65 -4.29 -22.00 -1.00
N PHE A 66 -5.36 -21.34 -1.46
CA PHE A 66 -6.45 -22.05 -2.13
C PHE A 66 -6.02 -22.72 -3.43
N TYR A 67 -5.13 -22.10 -4.20
CA TYR A 67 -4.56 -22.74 -5.39
C TYR A 67 -3.79 -24.01 -5.02
N TYR A 68 -3.01 -23.96 -3.93
CA TYR A 68 -2.29 -25.14 -3.41
C TYR A 68 -3.25 -26.23 -2.97
N ASP A 69 -4.34 -25.90 -2.28
CA ASP A 69 -5.37 -26.88 -1.87
C ASP A 69 -5.96 -27.62 -3.09
N ASN A 70 -6.10 -26.93 -4.23
CA ASN A 70 -6.63 -27.51 -5.46
C ASN A 70 -5.61 -28.37 -6.24
N HIS A 71 -4.32 -28.00 -6.19
CA HIS A 71 -3.30 -28.56 -7.09
C HIS A 71 -2.19 -29.36 -6.41
N GLY A 72 -1.99 -29.16 -5.11
CA GLY A 72 -0.87 -29.72 -4.33
C GLY A 72 0.48 -29.04 -4.57
N TYR A 73 0.51 -27.91 -5.29
CA TYR A 73 1.69 -27.08 -5.53
C TYR A 73 1.29 -25.61 -5.72
N TYR A 74 2.19 -24.69 -5.40
CA TYR A 74 2.00 -23.25 -5.62
C TYR A 74 2.25 -22.85 -7.08
N PRO A 75 1.65 -21.76 -7.58
CA PRO A 75 1.90 -21.28 -8.94
C PRO A 75 3.39 -21.12 -9.23
N VAL A 76 3.88 -21.80 -10.26
CA VAL A 76 5.31 -21.81 -10.59
C VAL A 76 5.62 -20.72 -11.62
N CYS A 77 6.58 -19.89 -11.27
CA CYS A 77 7.14 -18.84 -12.10
C CYS A 77 8.60 -19.14 -12.43
N SER A 78 9.02 -18.87 -13.67
CA SER A 78 10.41 -19.11 -14.12
C SER A 78 11.43 -18.23 -13.40
N SER A 79 10.98 -17.11 -12.84
CA SER A 79 11.76 -16.14 -12.07
C SER A 79 10.83 -15.38 -11.13
N GLY A 80 11.38 -14.51 -10.30
CA GLY A 80 10.56 -13.49 -9.63
C GLY A 80 9.80 -12.65 -10.65
N VAL A 81 8.54 -12.35 -10.36
CA VAL A 81 7.65 -11.53 -11.20
C VAL A 81 7.06 -10.38 -10.40
N TYR A 82 6.76 -9.28 -11.07
CA TYR A 82 5.92 -8.21 -10.53
C TYR A 82 4.46 -8.57 -10.77
N ILE A 83 3.62 -8.47 -9.74
CA ILE A 83 2.21 -8.78 -9.86
C ILE A 83 1.53 -7.65 -10.62
N ASP A 84 0.98 -7.97 -11.79
CA ASP A 84 0.38 -7.00 -12.70
C ASP A 84 -1.06 -7.36 -13.11
N ASN A 85 -1.71 -8.20 -12.30
CA ASN A 85 -3.05 -8.71 -12.53
C ASN A 85 -3.17 -9.48 -13.86
N GLY A 86 -2.13 -10.23 -14.22
CA GLY A 86 -2.18 -11.24 -15.26
C GLY A 86 -1.90 -10.72 -16.67
N ILE A 87 -1.26 -9.56 -16.78
CA ILE A 87 -0.81 -9.03 -18.07
C ILE A 87 0.51 -9.72 -18.48
N ASN A 88 1.47 -9.80 -17.57
CA ASN A 88 2.78 -10.44 -17.79
C ASN A 88 3.22 -11.34 -16.63
N ASP A 89 2.40 -11.49 -15.58
CA ASP A 89 2.76 -12.26 -14.39
C ASP A 89 2.07 -13.64 -14.34
N CYS A 90 2.88 -14.68 -14.14
CA CYS A 90 2.45 -16.08 -14.05
C CYS A 90 1.54 -16.35 -12.85
N LEU A 91 1.72 -15.64 -11.74
CA LEU A 91 0.92 -15.83 -10.55
C LEU A 91 -0.55 -15.49 -10.84
N SER A 92 -0.82 -14.27 -11.30
CA SER A 92 -2.18 -13.79 -11.53
C SER A 92 -2.87 -14.56 -12.63
N VAL A 93 -2.14 -14.93 -13.70
CA VAL A 93 -2.69 -15.80 -14.74
C VAL A 93 -3.16 -17.13 -14.13
N ALA A 94 -2.34 -17.77 -13.28
CA ALA A 94 -2.71 -19.03 -12.64
C ALA A 94 -3.90 -18.89 -11.68
N LEU A 95 -3.88 -17.89 -10.79
CA LEU A 95 -4.93 -17.69 -9.79
C LEU A 95 -6.28 -17.31 -10.42
N ILE A 96 -6.28 -16.46 -11.45
CA ILE A 96 -7.51 -16.05 -12.15
C ILE A 96 -8.05 -17.20 -12.99
N ALA A 97 -7.18 -17.95 -13.68
CA ALA A 97 -7.60 -19.10 -14.48
C ALA A 97 -8.21 -20.23 -13.63
N ASP A 98 -7.69 -20.45 -12.41
CA ASP A 98 -8.27 -21.41 -11.46
C ASP A 98 -9.56 -20.88 -10.81
N GLY A 99 -9.81 -19.57 -10.87
CA GLY A 99 -11.00 -18.95 -10.30
C GLY A 99 -10.97 -18.82 -8.77
N VAL A 100 -9.81 -19.01 -8.13
CA VAL A 100 -9.63 -18.79 -6.67
C VAL A 100 -9.73 -17.32 -6.29
N ILE A 101 -9.52 -16.42 -7.25
CA ILE A 101 -9.71 -14.98 -7.09
C ILE A 101 -10.13 -14.35 -8.42
N PRO A 102 -11.11 -13.42 -8.44
CA PRO A 102 -11.56 -12.79 -9.69
C PRO A 102 -10.57 -11.77 -10.24
N ILE A 103 -9.78 -11.14 -9.37
CA ILE A 103 -8.78 -10.13 -9.73
C ILE A 103 -7.67 -10.16 -8.69
N VAL A 104 -6.42 -10.13 -9.13
CA VAL A 104 -5.28 -10.05 -8.22
C VAL A 104 -5.00 -8.57 -7.92
N PRO A 105 -5.01 -8.17 -6.63
CA PRO A 105 -4.65 -6.81 -6.26
C PRO A 105 -3.24 -6.42 -6.73
N VAL A 106 -3.10 -5.19 -7.21
CA VAL A 106 -1.83 -4.59 -7.60
C VAL A 106 -1.47 -3.44 -6.66
N ASP A 107 -0.18 -3.09 -6.59
CA ASP A 107 0.29 -2.00 -5.74
C ASP A 107 -0.46 -0.68 -6.05
N PRO A 108 -0.82 0.13 -5.03
CA PRO A 108 -1.51 1.40 -5.26
C PRO A 108 -0.76 2.41 -6.13
N LEU A 109 0.56 2.25 -6.24
CA LEU A 109 1.46 3.05 -7.08
C LEU A 109 2.01 2.23 -8.26
N TYR A 110 1.35 1.14 -8.65
CA TYR A 110 1.81 0.28 -9.73
C TYR A 110 2.19 1.07 -10.99
N GLY A 111 3.44 0.91 -11.45
CA GLY A 111 3.98 1.57 -12.63
C GLY A 111 4.25 3.08 -12.50
N LYS A 112 4.00 3.71 -11.34
CA LYS A 112 4.30 5.14 -11.09
C LYS A 112 5.79 5.40 -10.87
N ASP A 113 6.47 4.46 -10.20
CA ASP A 113 7.89 4.57 -9.85
C ASP A 113 8.79 3.74 -10.79
N GLY A 114 8.21 3.20 -11.88
CA GLY A 114 8.83 2.23 -12.77
C GLY A 114 8.65 0.79 -12.28
N VAL A 115 8.41 -0.14 -13.20
CA VAL A 115 8.32 -1.58 -12.89
C VAL A 115 9.75 -2.13 -12.85
N GLY A 116 10.25 -2.61 -11.71
CA GLY A 116 11.65 -3.04 -11.60
C GLY A 116 12.27 -2.98 -10.20
N ALA A 117 13.59 -3.16 -10.13
CA ALA A 117 14.37 -3.30 -8.88
C ALA A 117 14.40 -2.06 -7.95
N GLY A 118 13.70 -0.98 -8.33
CA GLY A 118 13.43 0.19 -7.47
C GLY A 118 11.94 0.50 -7.28
N GLY A 119 11.04 -0.31 -7.86
CA GLY A 119 9.60 -0.16 -7.75
C GLY A 119 9.07 -0.73 -6.43
N GLN A 120 8.00 -0.13 -5.92
CA GLN A 120 7.30 -0.57 -4.70
C GLN A 120 6.26 -1.67 -4.97
N ASP A 121 6.21 -2.12 -6.23
CA ASP A 121 5.28 -3.10 -6.75
C ASP A 121 5.35 -4.42 -6.00
N TYR A 122 4.21 -5.11 -5.91
CA TYR A 122 4.18 -6.45 -5.32
C TYR A 122 5.00 -7.41 -6.18
N GLN A 123 5.80 -8.24 -5.52
CA GLN A 123 6.63 -9.24 -6.18
C GLN A 123 6.25 -10.63 -5.70
N TYR A 124 6.25 -11.58 -6.61
CA TYR A 124 6.04 -13.00 -6.31
C TYR A 124 7.25 -13.83 -6.74
N TYR A 125 7.61 -14.80 -5.91
CA TYR A 125 8.65 -15.77 -6.15
C TYR A 125 8.13 -17.16 -5.79
N SER A 126 8.51 -18.15 -6.57
CA SER A 126 8.24 -19.56 -6.29
C SER A 126 9.48 -20.40 -6.54
N THR A 127 9.61 -21.53 -5.86
CA THR A 127 10.58 -22.55 -6.29
C THR A 127 10.10 -23.20 -7.59
N GLY A 128 11.04 -23.73 -8.38
CA GLY A 128 10.70 -24.41 -9.64
C GLY A 128 9.84 -25.67 -9.46
N SER A 129 9.80 -26.23 -8.25
CA SER A 129 8.94 -27.36 -7.89
C SER A 129 7.57 -26.94 -7.34
N GLY A 130 7.33 -25.65 -7.09
CA GLY A 130 6.07 -25.16 -6.50
C GLY A 130 5.86 -25.57 -5.05
N ASN A 131 6.92 -25.96 -4.32
CA ASN A 131 6.82 -26.37 -2.91
C ASN A 131 6.90 -25.18 -1.95
N GLU A 132 7.45 -24.05 -2.41
CA GLU A 132 7.63 -22.85 -1.61
C GLU A 132 7.34 -21.62 -2.46
N TYR A 133 6.87 -20.56 -1.80
CA TYR A 133 6.68 -19.27 -2.42
C TYR A 133 6.97 -18.12 -1.44
N ALA A 134 7.18 -16.93 -2.00
CA ALA A 134 7.22 -15.69 -1.27
C ALA A 134 6.50 -14.58 -2.04
N ILE A 135 5.74 -13.74 -1.33
CA ILE A 135 5.23 -12.47 -1.85
C ILE A 135 5.89 -11.33 -1.08
N ARG A 136 6.32 -10.27 -1.77
CA ARG A 136 7.00 -9.11 -1.20
C ARG A 136 6.34 -7.80 -1.60
N SER A 137 6.43 -6.79 -0.75
CA SER A 137 6.19 -5.38 -1.08
C SER A 137 7.13 -4.46 -0.30
N ILE A 138 7.27 -3.21 -0.75
CA ILE A 138 8.02 -2.15 -0.06
C ILE A 138 7.00 -1.11 0.43
N PHE A 139 7.08 -0.76 1.71
CA PHE A 139 6.19 0.22 2.34
C PHE A 139 6.83 1.61 2.29
N GLU A 140 5.98 2.63 2.17
CA GLU A 140 6.43 4.01 2.01
C GLU A 140 6.77 4.67 3.35
N GLY A 141 6.03 4.33 4.40
CA GLY A 141 6.27 4.81 5.74
C GLY A 141 7.21 3.92 6.54
N GLU A 142 7.47 4.33 7.78
CA GLU A 142 8.04 3.43 8.79
C GLU A 142 7.22 2.14 8.84
N PRO A 143 7.85 0.95 8.89
CA PRO A 143 7.15 -0.32 8.90
C PRO A 143 6.08 -0.29 9.99
N LEU A 144 4.87 -0.78 9.68
CA LEU A 144 3.73 -0.81 10.61
C LEU A 144 4.10 -1.68 11.82
N LYS A 145 4.77 -1.09 12.82
CA LYS A 145 5.34 -1.75 14.01
C LYS A 145 5.86 -3.16 13.71
N GLN A 146 7.18 -3.27 13.50
CA GLN A 146 7.89 -4.50 13.79
C GLN A 146 7.46 -4.94 15.20
N ASN A 147 6.63 -5.98 15.30
CA ASN A 147 6.25 -6.50 16.61
C ASN A 147 7.55 -6.96 17.29
N ALA A 148 7.66 -6.78 18.60
CA ALA A 148 8.82 -7.26 19.36
C ALA A 148 9.00 -8.79 19.22
N ASP A 149 7.97 -9.49 18.73
CA ASP A 149 7.96 -10.90 18.35
C ASP A 149 8.68 -11.22 17.02
N TYR A 150 9.12 -10.22 16.24
CA TYR A 150 9.80 -10.43 14.94
C TYR A 150 11.20 -9.80 14.89
N PRO A 151 12.14 -10.25 15.75
CA PRO A 151 13.54 -9.93 15.59
C PRO A 151 14.04 -10.64 14.33
N ASN A 152 14.78 -9.92 13.48
CA ASN A 152 15.57 -10.41 12.34
C ASN A 152 15.57 -11.94 12.13
N GLY A 153 14.72 -12.40 11.21
CA GLY A 153 14.79 -13.67 10.48
C GLY A 153 15.45 -14.88 11.15
N SER A 154 14.63 -15.86 11.54
CA SER A 154 14.70 -17.31 11.26
C SER A 154 13.81 -18.04 12.29
N ALA A 155 13.02 -19.06 11.98
CA ALA A 155 12.94 -19.96 10.84
C ALA A 155 11.44 -20.32 10.64
N CYS A 156 10.98 -20.41 9.39
CA CYS A 156 9.68 -21.01 9.05
C CYS A 156 8.44 -20.20 9.51
N ASP A 157 8.23 -18.99 8.94
CA ASP A 157 7.11 -18.09 9.26
C ASP A 157 5.75 -18.67 8.84
N SER A 158 5.19 -19.53 9.69
CA SER A 158 3.85 -20.12 9.62
C SER A 158 2.76 -19.16 10.14
N GLY A 159 2.93 -17.85 9.93
CA GLY A 159 2.13 -16.80 10.53
C GLY A 159 1.11 -16.14 9.59
N ILE A 160 0.05 -15.60 10.19
CA ILE A 160 -0.95 -14.71 9.55
C ILE A 160 -0.33 -13.32 9.18
N TYR A 161 0.94 -13.07 9.55
CA TYR A 161 1.57 -11.75 9.56
C TYR A 161 2.88 -11.72 8.77
N PRO A 162 3.16 -10.64 8.03
CA PRO A 162 4.40 -10.49 7.26
C PRO A 162 5.63 -10.27 8.15
N THR A 163 6.79 -10.66 7.64
CA THR A 163 8.08 -10.20 8.19
C THR A 163 8.56 -8.97 7.42
N CYS A 164 8.78 -7.87 8.13
CA CYS A 164 9.24 -6.61 7.54
C CYS A 164 10.67 -6.27 7.98
N SER A 165 11.49 -5.84 7.03
CA SER A 165 12.84 -5.32 7.31
C SER A 165 12.79 -3.88 7.80
N TRP A 166 13.89 -3.41 8.39
CA TRP A 166 14.11 -2.01 8.77
C TRP A 166 14.03 -1.03 7.58
N TYR A 167 14.16 -1.55 6.36
CA TYR A 167 14.07 -0.78 5.11
C TYR A 167 12.64 -0.75 4.54
N GLY A 168 11.63 -1.18 5.30
CA GLY A 168 10.23 -1.17 4.87
C GLY A 168 9.85 -2.29 3.91
N THR A 169 10.74 -3.24 3.62
CA THR A 169 10.43 -4.41 2.78
C THR A 169 9.71 -5.46 3.60
N CYS A 170 8.46 -5.77 3.26
CA CYS A 170 7.65 -6.79 3.91
C CYS A 170 7.55 -8.03 3.02
N VAL A 171 7.70 -9.21 3.62
CA VAL A 171 7.66 -10.51 2.94
C VAL A 171 6.67 -11.43 3.63
N TYR A 172 5.82 -12.08 2.84
CA TYR A 172 4.96 -13.19 3.20
C TYR A 172 5.52 -14.47 2.58
N ARG A 173 5.52 -15.58 3.32
CA ARG A 173 6.03 -16.88 2.85
C ARG A 173 5.02 -17.98 3.15
N GLY A 174 4.88 -18.94 2.24
CA GLY A 174 4.24 -20.22 2.53
C GLY A 174 5.27 -21.29 2.86
N TYR A 175 4.96 -22.20 3.80
CA TYR A 175 5.86 -23.27 4.26
C TYR A 175 5.11 -24.55 4.69
N ASN A 176 5.73 -25.73 4.49
CA ASN A 176 5.78 -26.79 5.51
C ASN A 176 6.99 -27.75 5.33
N PRO A 177 7.48 -28.50 6.35
CA PRO A 177 8.90 -28.72 6.66
C PRO A 177 9.86 -29.91 6.55
N ALA A 178 11.13 -29.60 6.31
CA ALA A 178 12.23 -30.03 7.19
C ALA A 178 13.51 -29.26 6.82
N GLY A 179 13.91 -28.31 7.68
CA GLY A 179 15.21 -27.62 7.57
C GLY A 179 15.16 -26.36 6.71
N CYS A 180 14.78 -25.24 7.32
CA CYS A 180 14.71 -23.91 6.74
C CYS A 180 16.09 -23.36 6.29
N ASP A 181 16.64 -23.86 5.18
CA ASP A 181 17.79 -23.26 4.48
C ASP A 181 17.63 -23.47 2.96
N GLY A 182 17.55 -22.37 2.20
CA GLY A 182 17.36 -22.45 0.75
C GLY A 182 16.94 -21.17 0.02
N LEU A 183 16.42 -20.14 0.72
CA LEU A 183 16.27 -18.78 0.15
C LEU A 183 17.33 -17.80 0.67
N THR A 184 18.43 -18.34 1.21
CA THR A 184 19.69 -17.68 1.60
C THR A 184 20.46 -17.09 0.41
N GLN A 185 19.75 -16.48 -0.53
CA GLN A 185 20.26 -15.51 -1.51
C GLN A 185 19.29 -14.33 -1.64
N ALA A 186 18.70 -13.90 -0.52
CA ALA A 186 18.08 -12.58 -0.48
C ALA A 186 19.08 -11.45 -0.80
N TYR A 187 20.40 -11.67 -0.69
CA TYR A 187 21.46 -10.81 -1.25
C TYR A 187 22.77 -11.61 -1.39
N GLY A 188 23.45 -11.45 -2.53
CA GLY A 188 24.83 -11.90 -2.79
C GLY A 188 25.08 -11.79 -4.30
N SER A 189 25.61 -10.70 -4.84
CA SER A 189 26.85 -10.06 -4.44
C SER A 189 26.81 -8.54 -4.52
N GLU A 190 27.43 -7.90 -3.53
CA GLU A 190 28.19 -6.66 -3.72
C GLU A 190 29.01 -6.76 -5.02
N TYR A 191 28.67 -5.96 -6.03
CA TYR A 191 29.54 -5.27 -7.00
C TYR A 191 28.72 -4.26 -7.79
#